data_AF-A0A2G1XHP9-F1
#
_entry.id   AF-A0A2G1XHP9-F1
#
_cell.length_a   1.000
_cell.length_b   1.000
_cell.length_c   1.000
_cell.angle_alpha   90.00
_cell.angle_beta   90.00
_cell.angle_gamma   90.00
#
_symmetry.space_group_name_H-M   'P 1'
#
loop_
_entity.id
_entity.type
_entity.pdbx_description
1 polymer ?
#
loop_
_entity_poly.entity_id
_entity_poly.type
_entity_poly.pdbx_seq_one_letter_code
_entity_poly.pdbx_strand_id
1 'polypeptide(L)' 'MTARTVFLFGAWTLAPDKEPDAEPITYAMQCAVCGETSAADEDAGQAQNWTFQHAGRNPSHHTYRELIIRPWRAWMRA' A
#
# COMPACT_ATOMS: atom_id res chain seq x y z
N MET A 1 -30.11 36.22 -8.91
CA MET A 1 -29.74 35.29 -7.84
C MET A 1 -28.23 35.31 -7.69
N THR A 2 -27.72 35.65 -6.52
CA THR A 2 -26.30 35.54 -6.18
C THR A 2 -26.06 34.21 -5.47
N ALA A 3 -25.03 33.46 -5.87
CA ALA A 3 -24.67 32.22 -5.20
C ALA A 3 -24.09 32.52 -3.81
N ARG A 4 -24.52 31.76 -2.79
CA ARG A 4 -23.92 31.75 -1.46
C ARG A 4 -23.22 30.41 -1.26
N THR A 5 -21.92 30.45 -0.98
CA THR A 5 -21.15 29.27 -0.60
C THR A 5 -21.28 29.02 0.90
N VAL A 6 -21.52 27.77 1.30
CA VAL A 6 -21.55 27.32 2.69
C VAL A 6 -20.48 26.25 2.85
N PHE A 7 -19.59 26.43 3.82
CA PHE A 7 -18.58 25.43 4.20
C PHE A 7 -19.02 24.73 5.49
N LEU A 8 -18.91 23.40 5.53
CA LEU A 8 -19.05 22.62 6.76
C LEU A 8 -17.66 22.08 7.13
N PHE A 9 -17.16 22.50 8.28
CA PHE A 9 -15.95 21.94 8.86
C PHE A 9 -16.37 20.81 9.81
N GLY A 10 -15.78 19.63 9.65
CA GLY A 10 -16.08 18.46 10.47
C GLY A 10 -14.82 17.68 10.80
N ALA A 11 -14.83 17.04 11.97
CA ALA A 11 -13.75 16.16 12.38
C ALA A 11 -13.87 14.81 11.66
N TRP A 12 -12.87 14.48 10.86
CA TRP A 12 -12.75 13.21 10.18
C TRP A 12 -11.82 12.26 10.93
N THR A 13 -12.17 10.98 10.94
CA THR A 13 -11.31 9.90 11.39
C THR A 13 -10.87 9.08 10.19
N LEU A 14 -9.60 8.68 10.15
CA LEU A 14 -9.03 7.76 9.18
C LEU A 14 -8.41 6.58 9.94
N ALA A 15 -8.77 5.35 9.59
CA ALA A 15 -8.22 4.14 10.20
C ALA A 15 -8.08 3.01 9.17
N PRO A 16 -7.19 2.03 9.41
CA PRO A 16 -7.13 0.83 8.58
C PRO A 16 -8.49 0.15 8.55
N ASP A 17 -8.88 -0.34 7.38
CA ASP A 17 -10.10 -1.10 7.26
C ASP A 17 -9.94 -2.48 7.93
N LYS A 18 -10.92 -2.85 8.74
CA LYS A 18 -10.96 -4.11 9.50
C LYS A 18 -12.34 -4.76 9.43
N GLU A 19 -13.21 -4.30 8.54
CA GLU A 19 -14.50 -4.95 8.33
C GLU A 19 -14.32 -6.37 7.80
N PRO A 20 -15.29 -7.27 8.00
CA PRO A 20 -15.21 -8.64 7.51
C PRO A 20 -15.05 -8.75 5.99
N ASP A 21 -15.46 -7.72 5.24
CA ASP A 21 -15.37 -7.64 3.78
C ASP A 21 -14.23 -6.72 3.28
N ALA A 22 -13.36 -6.26 4.17
CA ALA A 22 -12.20 -5.46 3.80
C ALA A 22 -11.25 -6.25 2.88
N GLU A 23 -10.67 -5.57 1.90
CA GLU A 23 -9.61 -6.14 1.06
C GLU A 23 -8.42 -6.60 1.94
N PRO A 24 -7.69 -7.66 1.55
CA PRO A 24 -6.52 -8.07 2.30
C PRO A 24 -5.39 -7.02 2.18
N ILE A 25 -4.48 -7.02 3.15
CA ILE A 25 -3.21 -6.30 3.00
C ILE A 25 -2.32 -7.13 2.08
N THR A 26 -1.81 -6.53 1.02
CA THR A 26 -0.87 -7.20 0.12
C THR A 26 0.51 -6.53 0.13
N TYR A 27 1.54 -7.33 -0.07
CA TYR A 27 2.95 -6.97 -0.07
C TYR A 27 3.56 -7.32 -1.42
N ALA A 28 4.43 -6.45 -1.92
CA ALA A 28 5.30 -6.73 -3.05
C ALA A 28 6.68 -6.10 -2.78
N MET A 29 7.71 -6.63 -3.42
CA MET A 29 9.05 -6.03 -3.39
C MET A 29 9.37 -5.44 -4.75
N GLN A 30 9.91 -4.23 -4.77
CA GLN A 30 10.36 -3.57 -5.99
C GLN A 30 11.85 -3.24 -5.92
N CYS A 31 12.59 -3.63 -6.95
CA CYS A 31 14.00 -3.27 -7.09
C CYS A 31 14.12 -1.75 -7.34
N ALA A 32 14.99 -1.07 -6.60
CA ALA A 32 15.27 0.35 -6.81
C ALA A 32 16.23 0.61 -8.00
N VAL A 33 16.95 -0.42 -8.44
CA VAL A 33 17.92 -0.32 -9.55
C VAL A 33 17.25 -0.49 -10.90
N CYS A 34 16.53 -1.60 -11.11
CA CYS A 34 15.88 -1.89 -12.39
C CYS A 34 14.37 -1.65 -12.43
N GLY A 35 13.73 -1.40 -11.28
CA GLY A 35 12.29 -1.13 -11.21
C GLY A 35 11.38 -2.36 -11.28
N GLU A 36 11.92 -3.56 -11.47
CA GLU A 36 11.12 -4.80 -11.42
C GLU A 36 10.45 -4.99 -10.07
N THR A 37 9.21 -5.50 -10.11
CA THR A 37 8.36 -5.71 -8.94
C THR A 37 7.91 -7.16 -8.88
N SER A 38 7.91 -7.76 -7.69
CA SER A 38 7.31 -9.06 -7.46
C SER A 38 5.79 -9.02 -7.70
N ALA A 39 5.17 -10.20 -7.79
CA ALA A 39 3.72 -10.28 -7.61
C ALA A 39 3.34 -9.75 -6.22
N ALA A 40 2.14 -9.19 -6.11
CA ALA A 40 1.54 -8.86 -4.83
C ALA A 40 1.03 -10.14 -4.16
N ASP A 41 1.27 -10.29 -2.87
CA ASP A 41 0.88 -11.47 -2.07
C ASP A 41 0.42 -11.03 -0.67
N GLU A 42 -0.45 -11.79 -0.03
CA GLU A 42 -0.88 -11.53 1.35
C GLU A 42 0.22 -11.91 2.36
N ASP A 43 1.12 -12.81 1.98
CA ASP A 43 2.29 -13.19 2.76
C ASP A 43 3.52 -12.34 2.35
N ALA A 44 3.96 -11.48 3.27
CA ALA A 44 5.17 -10.68 3.09
C ALA A 44 6.42 -11.54 2.82
N GLY A 45 6.49 -12.76 3.36
CA GLY A 45 7.59 -13.69 3.13
C GLY A 45 7.74 -14.08 1.65
N GLN A 46 6.64 -14.18 0.90
CA GLN A 46 6.67 -14.49 -0.53
C GLN A 46 7.27 -13.34 -1.34
N ALA A 47 6.90 -12.10 -1.03
CA ALA A 47 7.49 -10.91 -1.63
C ALA A 47 8.99 -10.77 -1.28
N GLN A 48 9.37 -11.06 -0.03
CA GLN A 48 10.77 -11.04 0.42
C GLN A 48 11.60 -12.14 -0.24
N ASN A 49 11.05 -13.35 -0.41
CA ASN A 49 11.72 -14.45 -1.11
C ASN A 49 12.09 -14.08 -2.55
N TRP A 50 11.22 -13.34 -3.25
CA TRP A 50 11.53 -12.81 -4.57
C TRP A 50 12.79 -11.93 -4.57
N THR A 51 13.02 -11.14 -3.50
CA THR A 51 14.23 -10.28 -3.39
C THR A 51 15.51 -11.09 -3.42
N PHE A 52 15.58 -12.22 -2.72
CA PHE A 52 16.76 -13.10 -2.73
C PHE A 52 16.99 -13.73 -4.10
N GLN A 53 15.91 -14.17 -4.77
CA GLN A 53 16.00 -14.70 -6.12
C GLN A 53 16.47 -13.64 -7.12
N HIS A 54 15.96 -12.41 -7.00
CA HIS A 54 16.34 -11.30 -7.87
C HIS A 54 17.80 -10.89 -7.68
N ALA A 55 18.24 -10.73 -6.43
CA ALA A 55 19.63 -10.42 -6.10
C ALA A 55 20.60 -11.51 -6.55
N GLY A 56 20.21 -12.79 -6.42
CA GLY A 56 21.01 -13.92 -6.90
C GLY A 56 21.21 -13.94 -8.42
N ARG A 57 20.24 -13.43 -9.19
CA ARG A 57 20.34 -13.29 -10.65
C ARG A 57 20.99 -11.98 -11.09
N ASN A 58 20.98 -10.96 -10.23
CA ASN A 58 21.48 -9.62 -10.51
C ASN A 58 22.44 -9.17 -9.38
N PRO A 59 23.72 -9.56 -9.42
CA PRO A 59 24.63 -9.37 -8.29
C PRO A 59 24.91 -7.93 -7.88
N SER A 60 24.55 -6.93 -8.69
CA SER A 60 24.68 -5.49 -8.36
C SER A 60 23.40 -4.87 -7.79
N HIS A 61 22.28 -5.62 -7.75
CA HIS A 61 20.99 -5.12 -7.28
C HIS A 61 20.85 -5.34 -5.78
N HIS A 62 21.20 -4.33 -4.99
CA HIS A 62 21.21 -4.40 -3.52
C HIS A 62 20.19 -3.51 -2.82
N THR A 63 19.40 -2.74 -3.58
CA THR A 63 18.45 -1.77 -3.01
C THR A 63 17.04 -2.10 -3.47
N TYR A 64 16.14 -2.23 -2.49
CA TYR A 64 14.76 -2.65 -2.68
C TYR A 64 13.83 -1.81 -1.81
N ARG A 65 12.56 -1.72 -2.21
CA ARG A 65 11.48 -1.11 -1.43
C ARG A 65 10.33 -2.10 -1.32
N GLU A 66 9.71 -2.17 -0.16
CA GLU A 66 8.48 -2.92 0.04
C GLU A 66 7.29 -2.02 -0.34
N LEU A 67 6.39 -2.57 -1.14
CA LEU A 67 5.13 -1.94 -1.53
C LEU A 67 4.01 -2.63 -0.74
N ILE A 68 3.34 -1.87 0.12
CA ILE A 68 2.25 -2.37 0.94
C ILE A 68 0.95 -1.69 0.51
N ILE A 69 -0.01 -2.48 0.05
CA ILE A 69 -1.38 -2.03 -0.17
C ILE A 69 -2.18 -2.43 1.07
N ARG A 70 -2.71 -1.43 1.78
CA ARG A 70 -3.53 -1.62 2.98
C ARG A 70 -4.82 -0.84 2.77
N PRO A 71 -6.01 -1.44 2.92
CA PRO A 71 -7.25 -0.70 2.84
C PRO A 71 -7.42 0.24 4.05
N TRP A 72 -8.04 1.38 3.82
CA TRP A 72 -8.33 2.39 4.84
C TRP A 72 -9.74 2.90 4.67
N ARG A 73 -10.37 3.28 5.78
CA ARG A 73 -11.69 3.92 5.80
C ARG A 73 -11.62 5.28 6.49
N ALA A 74 -12.40 6.21 5.94
CA ALA A 74 -12.59 7.54 6.50
C ALA A 74 -14.07 7.77 6.81
N TRP A 75 -14.36 8.37 7.97
CA TRP A 75 -15.71 8.73 8.35
C TRP A 75 -15.72 10.01 9.19
N MET A 76 -16.83 10.74 9.13
CA MET A 76 -17.10 11.87 10.02
C MET A 76 -17.96 11.36 11.17
N ARG A 77 -17.65 11.72 12.42
CA ARG A 77 -18.57 11.47 13.54
C ARG A 77 -19.81 12.37 13.35
N ALA A 78 -20.99 11.77 13.40
CA ALA A 78 -22.26 12.49 13.43
C ALA A 78 -22.41 13.34 14.69
#